data_AF-A0A254S4G6-F1
#
_entry.id   AF-A0A254S4G6-F1
#
_cell.length_a   1.000
_cell.length_b   1.000
_cell.length_c   1.000
_cell.angle_alpha   90.00
_cell.angle_beta   90.00
_cell.angle_gamma   90.00
#
_symmetry.space_group_name_H-M   'P 1'
#
loop_
_entity.id
_entity.type
_entity.pdbx_description
1 polymer ?
#
loop_
_entity_poly.entity_id
_entity_poly.type
_entity_poly.pdbx_seq_one_letter_code
_entity_poly.pdbx_strand_id
1 'polypeptide(L)'
;MRYLTLEKALNAWKALQPISEEDKTRLARRFSVDFNYNSNHIEGNTLTYGQTEILLLFGKVIGEANVRSVQEMVASEVSLKMMVAESRVKETPLTQNFIRGLHHTLLREDYAVHRELPGGMQVGYVVHAGQYKTRPNSVITRYGDRFDYASPEETPAMMTDLVDWYNNAEKEGKLSPVELAALFHYRYIRIHPFEDGNGRIARLLVNYILAKHDIPMVVVRSRKKEEYLEALHAADLAVGAAPSSGANASIKAIAPFLKYFRNMVAQEIDADVRFLIKHGESIWWYDGECIEFRSPNYSKILELMQSEPVLSLADIQRKLGIQISAVNKLVQHLLNKHYIEKGKEEGSWHVFIVPSI
;
A
#
# COMPACT_ATOMS: atom_id res chain seq x y z
N MET A 1 11.98 -16.00 -13.31
CA MET A 1 10.96 -14.93 -13.28
C MET A 1 10.33 -14.55 -14.63
N ARG A 2 10.84 -14.95 -15.81
CA ARG A 2 10.29 -14.51 -17.13
C ARG A 2 8.87 -15.01 -17.52
N TYR A 3 8.15 -15.75 -16.67
CA TYR A 3 6.84 -16.34 -16.99
C TYR A 3 5.86 -16.42 -15.80
N LEU A 4 5.93 -15.48 -14.85
CA LEU A 4 4.92 -15.41 -13.78
C LEU A 4 3.61 -14.87 -14.38
N THR A 5 2.56 -15.70 -14.36
CA THR A 5 1.20 -15.30 -14.76
C THR A 5 0.30 -15.31 -13.53
N LEU A 6 -0.77 -14.52 -13.55
CA LEU A 6 -1.78 -14.48 -12.48
C LEU A 6 -2.32 -15.88 -12.15
N GLU A 7 -2.61 -16.68 -13.18
CA GLU A 7 -3.10 -18.05 -13.00
C GLU A 7 -2.10 -18.95 -12.29
N LYS A 8 -0.80 -18.87 -12.66
CA LYS A 8 0.25 -19.63 -11.97
C LYS A 8 0.39 -19.21 -10.50
N ALA A 9 0.33 -17.91 -10.22
CA ALA A 9 0.40 -17.40 -8.86
C ALA A 9 -0.80 -17.87 -8.02
N LEU A 10 -2.02 -17.76 -8.56
CA LEU A 10 -3.24 -18.24 -7.90
C LEU A 10 -3.23 -19.76 -7.68
N ASN A 11 -2.75 -20.54 -8.65
CA ASN A 11 -2.65 -22.00 -8.50
C ASN A 11 -1.62 -22.38 -7.42
N ALA A 12 -0.49 -21.69 -7.36
CA ALA A 12 0.50 -21.88 -6.30
C ALA A 12 -0.08 -21.52 -4.92
N TRP A 13 -0.82 -20.42 -4.81
CA TRP A 13 -1.51 -20.03 -3.57
C TRP A 13 -2.56 -21.05 -3.13
N LYS A 14 -3.37 -21.57 -4.07
CA LYS A 14 -4.36 -22.61 -3.82
C LYS A 14 -3.72 -23.91 -3.32
N ALA A 15 -2.55 -24.27 -3.85
CA ALA A 15 -1.82 -25.47 -3.45
C ALA A 15 -1.30 -25.42 -2.00
N LEU A 16 -1.18 -24.23 -1.40
CA LEU A 16 -0.80 -24.06 0.00
C LEU A 16 -1.98 -24.13 0.98
N GLN A 17 -3.22 -24.24 0.49
CA GLN A 17 -4.39 -24.28 1.35
C GLN A 17 -4.64 -25.69 1.93
N PRO A 18 -5.06 -25.82 3.21
CA PRO A 18 -5.25 -24.74 4.18
C PRO A 18 -3.92 -24.28 4.80
N ILE A 19 -3.72 -22.97 4.90
CA ILE A 19 -2.57 -22.37 5.58
C ILE A 19 -2.78 -22.43 7.10
N SER A 20 -1.70 -22.63 7.87
CA SER A 20 -1.72 -22.64 9.34
C SER A 20 -2.18 -21.29 9.94
N GLU A 21 -2.75 -21.28 11.14
CA GLU A 21 -3.13 -20.01 11.81
C GLU A 21 -1.93 -19.12 12.13
N GLU A 22 -0.77 -19.73 12.38
CA GLU A 22 0.50 -19.02 12.57
C GLU A 22 0.90 -18.29 11.29
N ASP A 23 0.89 -18.96 10.16
CA ASP A 23 1.25 -18.37 8.86
C ASP A 23 0.23 -17.32 8.40
N LYS A 24 -1.07 -17.52 8.67
CA LYS A 24 -2.09 -16.47 8.46
C LYS A 24 -1.77 -15.23 9.28
N THR A 25 -1.36 -15.40 10.53
CA THR A 25 -0.98 -14.28 11.42
C THR A 25 0.28 -13.59 10.90
N ARG A 26 1.29 -14.34 10.45
CA ARG A 26 2.52 -13.80 9.87
C ARG A 26 2.24 -12.99 8.60
N LEU A 27 1.44 -13.53 7.69
CA LEU A 27 1.00 -12.82 6.48
C LEU A 27 0.19 -11.57 6.81
N ALA A 28 -0.75 -11.65 7.75
CA ALA A 28 -1.56 -10.49 8.14
C ALA A 28 -0.71 -9.35 8.72
N ARG A 29 0.28 -9.68 9.57
CA ARG A 29 1.23 -8.69 10.12
C ARG A 29 2.07 -8.05 9.02
N ARG A 30 2.66 -8.86 8.14
CA ARG A 30 3.44 -8.36 6.99
C ARG A 30 2.61 -7.46 6.10
N PHE A 31 1.41 -7.91 5.73
CA PHE A 31 0.50 -7.15 4.88
C PHE A 31 0.10 -5.82 5.52
N SER A 32 -0.22 -5.80 6.82
CA SER A 32 -0.55 -4.57 7.55
C SER A 32 0.58 -3.54 7.44
N VAL A 33 1.82 -3.93 7.74
CA VAL A 33 2.97 -3.01 7.65
C VAL A 33 3.20 -2.55 6.21
N ASP A 34 3.28 -3.48 5.27
CA ASP A 34 3.53 -3.20 3.86
C ASP A 34 2.46 -2.28 3.25
N PHE A 35 1.18 -2.60 3.47
CA PHE A 35 0.07 -1.84 2.91
C PHE A 35 0.03 -0.43 3.48
N ASN A 36 0.10 -0.28 4.81
CA ASN A 36 0.02 1.03 5.46
C ASN A 36 1.22 1.90 5.07
N TYR A 37 2.44 1.37 5.08
CA TYR A 37 3.62 2.11 4.64
C TYR A 37 3.46 2.60 3.19
N ASN A 38 3.25 1.68 2.25
CA ASN A 38 3.24 1.99 0.83
C ASN A 38 2.06 2.88 0.42
N SER A 39 0.87 2.60 0.93
CA SER A 39 -0.34 3.37 0.62
C SER A 39 -0.24 4.81 1.12
N ASN A 40 0.33 5.05 2.30
CA ASN A 40 0.51 6.41 2.81
C ASN A 40 1.71 7.12 2.17
N HIS A 41 2.79 6.39 1.84
CA HIS A 41 3.96 6.96 1.14
C HIS A 41 3.64 7.48 -0.26
N ILE A 42 2.74 6.81 -0.99
CA ILE A 42 2.29 7.29 -2.30
C ILE A 42 1.69 8.70 -2.19
N GLU A 43 1.01 9.00 -1.08
CA GLU A 43 0.40 10.29 -0.79
C GLU A 43 1.33 11.27 -0.04
N GLY A 44 2.59 10.89 0.22
CA GLY A 44 3.61 11.78 0.80
C GLY A 44 3.81 11.69 2.31
N ASN A 45 3.27 10.67 2.98
CA ASN A 45 3.63 10.38 4.37
C ASN A 45 5.14 10.10 4.48
N THR A 46 5.75 10.52 5.59
CA THR A 46 7.22 10.57 5.75
C THR A 46 7.77 9.53 6.74
N LEU A 47 6.94 8.68 7.33
CA LEU A 47 7.43 7.66 8.27
C LEU A 47 8.26 6.60 7.56
N THR A 48 9.45 6.28 8.06
CA THR A 48 10.22 5.18 7.49
C THR A 48 9.48 3.84 7.64
N TYR A 49 9.89 2.84 6.85
CA TYR A 49 9.31 1.50 6.95
C TYR A 49 9.42 0.94 8.38
N GLY A 50 10.57 1.09 9.03
CA GLY A 50 10.76 0.67 10.42
C GLY A 50 9.96 1.47 11.44
N GLN A 51 9.83 2.79 11.26
CA GLN A 51 8.94 3.59 12.11
C GLN A 51 7.49 3.10 11.99
N THR A 52 7.06 2.75 10.78
CA THR A 52 5.73 2.20 10.50
C THR A 52 5.55 0.84 11.17
N GLU A 53 6.51 -0.07 11.00
CA GLU A 53 6.49 -1.39 11.63
C GLU A 53 6.38 -1.28 13.16
N ILE A 54 7.22 -0.46 13.78
CA ILE A 54 7.26 -0.34 15.23
C ILE A 54 6.00 0.34 15.79
N LEU A 55 5.47 1.32 15.06
CA LEU A 55 4.21 1.96 15.39
C LEU A 55 3.05 0.97 15.35
N LEU A 56 2.92 0.20 14.27
CA LEU A 56 1.78 -0.69 14.08
C LEU A 56 1.85 -1.98 14.91
N LEU A 57 3.04 -2.52 15.13
CA LEU A 57 3.22 -3.77 15.89
C LEU A 57 3.34 -3.55 17.40
N PHE A 58 3.93 -2.43 17.85
CA PHE A 58 4.23 -2.19 19.26
C PHE A 58 3.62 -0.91 19.83
N GLY A 59 2.96 -0.08 19.01
CA GLY A 59 2.39 1.19 19.47
C GLY A 59 3.44 2.22 19.89
N LYS A 60 4.67 2.12 19.36
CA LYS A 60 5.81 2.98 19.72
C LYS A 60 6.29 3.78 18.53
N VAL A 61 6.84 4.97 18.78
CA VAL A 61 7.51 5.80 17.77
C VAL A 61 8.98 5.87 18.11
N ILE A 62 9.84 5.63 17.12
CA ILE A 62 11.29 5.74 17.25
C ILE A 62 11.79 6.93 16.45
N GLY A 63 12.74 7.67 17.03
CA GLY A 63 13.33 8.84 16.40
C GLY A 63 12.37 10.03 16.33
N GLU A 64 12.68 10.96 15.43
CA GLU A 64 11.79 12.09 15.14
C GLU A 64 10.79 11.70 14.05
N ALA A 65 9.53 12.04 14.29
CA ALA A 65 8.45 11.78 13.35
C ALA A 65 7.44 12.93 13.42
N ASN A 66 6.87 13.27 12.27
CA ASN A 66 5.76 14.21 12.23
C ASN A 66 4.52 13.57 12.87
N VAL A 67 3.92 14.25 13.85
CA VAL A 67 2.74 13.75 14.59
C VAL A 67 1.57 13.45 13.65
N ARG A 68 1.36 14.27 12.61
CA ARG A 68 0.34 14.04 11.60
C ARG A 68 0.60 12.73 10.85
N SER A 69 1.85 12.49 10.42
CA SER A 69 2.22 11.25 9.72
C SER A 69 1.97 10.01 10.59
N VAL A 70 2.25 10.08 11.89
CA VAL A 70 1.96 9.02 12.87
C VAL A 70 0.46 8.76 12.97
N GLN A 71 -0.32 9.83 13.14
CA GLN A 71 -1.76 9.74 13.26
C GLN A 71 -2.45 9.19 12.01
N GLU A 72 -2.02 9.63 10.81
CA GLU A 72 -2.51 9.12 9.54
C GLU A 72 -2.20 7.62 9.37
N MET A 73 -1.01 7.17 9.82
CA MET A 73 -0.64 5.76 9.75
C MET A 73 -1.51 4.89 10.66
N VAL A 74 -1.78 5.35 11.89
CA VAL A 74 -2.70 4.66 12.81
C VAL A 74 -4.12 4.64 12.25
N ALA A 75 -4.60 5.75 11.67
CA ALA A 75 -5.91 5.82 11.04
C ALA A 75 -6.05 4.85 9.87
N SER A 76 -5.01 4.75 9.05
CA SER A 76 -4.92 3.83 7.92
C SER A 76 -5.00 2.38 8.38
N GLU A 77 -4.36 2.02 9.49
CA GLU A 77 -4.45 0.67 10.06
C GLU A 77 -5.86 0.35 10.59
N VAL A 78 -6.52 1.31 11.25
CA VAL A 78 -7.92 1.14 11.69
C VAL A 78 -8.84 0.97 10.48
N SER A 79 -8.62 1.76 9.43
CA SER A 79 -9.37 1.67 8.16
C SER A 79 -9.16 0.33 7.48
N LEU A 80 -7.93 -0.21 7.48
CA LEU A 80 -7.63 -1.52 6.95
C LEU A 80 -8.39 -2.62 7.72
N LYS A 81 -8.38 -2.57 9.06
CA LYS A 81 -9.14 -3.51 9.91
C LYS A 81 -10.64 -3.43 9.66
N MET A 82 -11.19 -2.22 9.56
CA MET A 82 -12.60 -1.99 9.21
C MET A 82 -12.94 -2.63 7.86
N MET A 83 -12.09 -2.43 6.85
CA MET A 83 -12.26 -3.02 5.53
C MET A 83 -12.21 -4.55 5.54
N VAL A 84 -11.24 -5.13 6.25
CA VAL A 84 -11.12 -6.60 6.37
C VAL A 84 -12.31 -7.21 7.12
N ALA A 85 -12.86 -6.51 8.11
CA ALA A 85 -14.06 -6.95 8.80
C ALA A 85 -15.27 -6.96 7.85
N GLU A 86 -15.45 -5.89 7.06
CA GLU A 86 -16.55 -5.77 6.10
C GLU A 86 -16.46 -6.82 4.99
N SER A 87 -15.27 -7.09 4.46
CA SER A 87 -15.08 -8.05 3.36
C SER A 87 -15.43 -9.50 3.74
N ARG A 88 -15.41 -9.84 5.03
CA ARG A 88 -15.82 -11.16 5.54
C ARG A 88 -17.33 -11.36 5.53
N VAL A 89 -18.12 -10.28 5.44
CA VAL A 89 -19.58 -10.35 5.38
C VAL A 89 -20.01 -10.45 3.91
N LYS A 90 -19.88 -11.66 3.35
CA LYS A 90 -20.03 -11.91 1.89
C LYS A 90 -21.39 -11.50 1.32
N GLU A 91 -22.46 -11.66 2.09
CA GLU A 91 -23.83 -11.34 1.64
C GLU A 91 -24.17 -9.84 1.69
N THR A 92 -23.33 -8.99 2.31
CA THR A 92 -23.59 -7.55 2.39
C THR A 92 -23.12 -6.86 1.11
N PRO A 93 -23.99 -6.10 0.41
CA PRO A 93 -23.58 -5.32 -0.75
C PRO A 93 -22.67 -4.17 -0.33
N LEU A 94 -21.80 -3.71 -1.23
CA LEU A 94 -21.05 -2.47 -1.02
C LEU A 94 -22.04 -1.30 -0.93
N THR A 95 -21.82 -0.39 0.02
CA THR A 95 -22.67 0.79 0.20
C THR A 95 -21.86 2.08 0.20
N GLN A 96 -22.48 3.18 -0.23
CA GLN A 96 -21.87 4.51 -0.12
C GLN A 96 -21.60 4.90 1.34
N ASN A 97 -22.45 4.45 2.28
CA ASN A 97 -22.26 4.68 3.72
C ASN A 97 -20.96 4.03 4.21
N PHE A 98 -20.68 2.79 3.78
CA PHE A 98 -19.42 2.14 4.11
C PHE A 98 -18.22 2.90 3.54
N ILE A 99 -18.26 3.32 2.27
CA ILE A 99 -17.16 4.09 1.64
C ILE A 99 -16.92 5.41 2.39
N ARG A 100 -17.99 6.12 2.76
CA ARG A 100 -17.93 7.38 3.51
C ARG A 100 -17.43 7.18 4.94
N GLY A 101 -17.89 6.11 5.61
CA GLY A 101 -17.42 5.72 6.94
C GLY A 101 -15.93 5.38 6.94
N LEU A 102 -15.49 4.59 5.95
CA LEU A 102 -14.08 4.25 5.74
C LEU A 102 -13.23 5.50 5.52
N HIS A 103 -13.72 6.45 4.71
CA HIS A 103 -13.04 7.72 4.49
C HIS A 103 -13.01 8.60 5.75
N HIS A 104 -14.09 8.64 6.52
CA HIS A 104 -14.12 9.32 7.81
C HIS A 104 -13.09 8.74 8.78
N THR A 105 -13.00 7.41 8.90
CA THR A 105 -12.00 6.73 9.72
C THR A 105 -10.57 7.03 9.27
N LEU A 106 -10.34 7.07 7.96
CA LEU A 106 -9.02 7.33 7.38
C LEU A 106 -8.54 8.77 7.66
N LEU A 107 -9.38 9.78 7.44
CA LEU A 107 -9.02 11.18 7.69
C LEU A 107 -9.14 11.59 9.15
N ARG A 108 -9.93 10.85 9.94
CA ARG A 108 -10.26 11.07 11.37
C ARG A 108 -11.12 12.30 11.63
N GLU A 109 -10.75 13.45 11.10
CA GLU A 109 -11.41 14.74 11.35
C GLU A 109 -11.27 15.70 10.17
N ASP A 110 -12.10 16.74 10.19
CA ASP A 110 -12.00 17.85 9.23
C ASP A 110 -10.73 18.66 9.50
N TYR A 111 -10.07 19.13 8.44
CA TYR A 111 -8.90 19.98 8.59
C TYR A 111 -8.84 21.09 7.53
N ALA A 112 -8.26 22.23 7.91
CA ALA A 112 -8.12 23.37 7.00
C ALA A 112 -6.83 23.28 6.18
N VAL A 113 -6.96 23.43 4.87
CA VAL A 113 -5.85 23.59 3.92
C VAL A 113 -5.71 25.06 3.58
N HIS A 114 -4.51 25.59 3.78
CA HIS A 114 -4.15 26.96 3.39
C HIS A 114 -3.18 26.88 2.21
N ARG A 115 -3.45 27.65 1.15
CA ARG A 115 -2.56 27.80 0.01
C ARG A 115 -2.26 29.27 -0.21
N GLU A 116 -0.98 29.56 -0.42
CA GLU A 116 -0.54 30.87 -0.90
C GLU A 116 -0.52 30.85 -2.42
N LEU A 117 -1.29 31.74 -3.03
CA LEU A 117 -1.29 31.95 -4.47
C LEU A 117 -0.19 32.96 -4.86
N PRO A 118 0.30 32.94 -6.12
CA PRO A 118 1.19 33.97 -6.63
C PRO A 118 0.62 35.37 -6.37
N GLY A 119 1.38 36.23 -5.70
CA GLY A 119 0.93 37.56 -5.26
C GLY A 119 0.54 37.67 -3.78
N GLY A 120 0.75 36.62 -2.98
CA GLY A 120 0.58 36.66 -1.52
C GLY A 120 -0.86 36.53 -1.03
N MET A 121 -1.80 36.20 -1.91
CA MET A 121 -3.19 35.93 -1.53
C MET A 121 -3.28 34.54 -0.88
N GLN A 122 -3.69 34.49 0.38
CA GLN A 122 -3.98 33.24 1.06
C GLN A 122 -5.41 32.80 0.79
N VAL A 123 -5.57 31.60 0.23
CA VAL A 123 -6.87 30.94 0.07
C VAL A 123 -6.92 29.70 0.96
N GLY A 124 -8.00 29.57 1.71
CA GLY A 124 -8.24 28.45 2.62
C GLY A 124 -9.45 27.63 2.21
N TYR A 125 -9.45 26.35 2.52
CA TYR A 125 -10.66 25.51 2.47
C TYR A 125 -10.58 24.41 3.51
N VAL A 126 -11.74 23.87 3.88
CA VAL A 126 -11.83 22.74 4.81
C VAL A 126 -11.95 21.46 3.98
N VAL A 127 -11.19 20.43 4.38
CA VAL A 127 -11.36 19.07 3.91
C VAL A 127 -12.31 18.35 4.86
N HIS A 128 -13.41 17.80 4.35
CA HIS A 128 -14.44 17.17 5.17
C HIS A 128 -14.31 15.65 5.25
N ALA A 129 -14.09 15.12 6.46
CA ALA A 129 -13.96 13.70 6.72
C ALA A 129 -15.31 12.97 6.58
N GLY A 130 -15.41 12.18 5.51
CA GLY A 130 -16.56 11.28 5.24
C GLY A 130 -17.66 11.92 4.40
N GLN A 131 -17.41 13.11 3.86
CA GLN A 131 -18.33 13.82 3.00
C GLN A 131 -17.75 13.91 1.59
N TYR A 132 -18.60 13.76 0.59
CA TYR A 132 -18.18 14.04 -0.78
C TYR A 132 -17.79 15.51 -0.92
N LYS A 133 -16.92 15.76 -1.88
CA LYS A 133 -16.36 17.09 -2.13
C LYS A 133 -17.47 18.11 -2.37
N THR A 134 -17.31 19.28 -1.76
CA THR A 134 -18.19 20.44 -1.91
C THR A 134 -17.60 21.47 -2.89
N ARG A 135 -16.43 21.18 -3.45
CA ARG A 135 -15.67 22.01 -4.39
C ARG A 135 -14.92 21.14 -5.42
N PRO A 136 -14.61 21.69 -6.61
CA PRO A 136 -13.77 21.00 -7.58
C PRO A 136 -12.39 20.67 -6.99
N ASN A 137 -11.89 19.49 -7.35
CA ASN A 137 -10.59 18.96 -6.92
C ASN A 137 -9.70 18.55 -8.11
N SER A 138 -9.89 19.20 -9.27
CA SER A 138 -9.07 19.01 -10.47
C SER A 138 -7.59 19.26 -10.18
N VAL A 139 -6.73 18.51 -10.87
CA VAL A 139 -5.28 18.57 -10.70
C VAL A 139 -4.59 18.97 -11.99
N ILE A 140 -3.39 19.53 -11.87
CA ILE A 140 -2.46 19.65 -12.98
C ILE A 140 -1.62 18.38 -12.99
N THR A 141 -1.63 17.66 -14.11
CA THR A 141 -0.87 16.42 -14.27
C THR A 141 0.62 16.72 -14.36
N ARG A 142 1.45 15.68 -14.26
CA ARG A 142 2.91 15.79 -14.47
C ARG A 142 3.31 16.29 -15.86
N TYR A 143 2.39 16.22 -16.83
CA TYR A 143 2.59 16.67 -18.21
C TYR A 143 2.15 18.12 -18.42
N GLY A 144 1.63 18.78 -17.38
CA GLY A 144 1.18 20.18 -17.43
C GLY A 144 -0.29 20.35 -17.80
N ASP A 145 -0.97 19.29 -18.23
CA ASP A 145 -2.39 19.34 -18.58
C ASP A 145 -3.28 19.34 -17.35
N ARG A 146 -4.39 20.08 -17.42
CA ARG A 146 -5.45 20.03 -16.41
C ARG A 146 -6.27 18.75 -16.56
N PHE A 147 -6.42 18.00 -15.48
CA PHE A 147 -7.26 16.83 -15.39
C PHE A 147 -8.46 17.11 -14.48
N ASP A 148 -9.66 17.07 -15.05
CA ASP A 148 -10.91 17.29 -14.33
C ASP A 148 -11.53 15.96 -13.89
N TYR A 149 -11.91 15.91 -12.62
CA TYR A 149 -12.71 14.83 -12.05
C TYR A 149 -14.19 15.20 -12.05
N ALA A 150 -15.07 14.36 -11.51
CA ALA A 150 -16.49 14.68 -11.39
C ALA A 150 -16.71 16.03 -10.68
N SER A 151 -17.74 16.79 -11.03
CA SER A 151 -18.11 17.97 -10.27
C SER A 151 -18.66 17.58 -8.88
N PRO A 152 -18.62 18.48 -7.87
CA PRO A 152 -19.32 18.27 -6.60
C PRO A 152 -20.79 17.85 -6.77
N GLU A 153 -21.47 18.45 -7.75
CA GLU A 153 -22.89 18.25 -8.02
C GLU A 153 -23.17 16.86 -8.62
N GLU A 154 -22.30 16.36 -9.50
CA GLU A 154 -22.44 15.04 -10.13
C GLU A 154 -21.91 13.90 -9.26
N THR A 155 -21.02 14.18 -8.30
CA THR A 155 -20.34 13.16 -7.49
C THR A 155 -21.31 12.20 -6.78
N PRO A 156 -22.39 12.66 -6.11
CA PRO A 156 -23.33 11.75 -5.46
C PRO A 156 -24.01 10.78 -6.44
N ALA A 157 -24.40 11.27 -7.62
CA ALA A 157 -25.04 10.44 -8.65
C ALA A 157 -24.03 9.42 -9.21
N MET A 158 -22.82 9.84 -9.58
CA MET A 158 -21.80 8.94 -10.10
C MET A 158 -21.34 7.89 -9.08
N MET A 159 -21.29 8.23 -7.79
CA MET A 159 -21.00 7.25 -6.73
C MET A 159 -22.14 6.26 -6.53
N THR A 160 -23.38 6.68 -6.72
CA THR A 160 -24.55 5.78 -6.73
C THR A 160 -24.42 4.79 -7.88
N ASP A 161 -24.21 5.29 -9.10
CA ASP A 161 -24.04 4.46 -10.30
C ASP A 161 -22.86 3.48 -10.16
N LEU A 162 -21.74 3.93 -9.57
CA LEU A 162 -20.58 3.07 -9.34
C LEU A 162 -20.88 1.91 -8.39
N VAL A 163 -21.55 2.20 -7.27
CA VAL A 163 -21.88 1.19 -6.25
C VAL A 163 -22.92 0.21 -6.80
N ASP A 164 -23.95 0.70 -7.48
CA ASP A 164 -24.97 -0.14 -8.11
C ASP A 164 -24.37 -1.02 -9.20
N TRP A 165 -23.50 -0.45 -10.04
CA TRP A 165 -22.75 -1.22 -11.03
C TRP A 165 -21.91 -2.31 -10.37
N TYR A 166 -21.17 -2.01 -9.29
CA TYR A 166 -20.33 -2.98 -8.60
C TYR A 166 -21.16 -4.17 -8.10
N ASN A 167 -22.24 -3.89 -7.36
CA ASN A 167 -23.09 -4.92 -6.77
C ASN A 167 -23.74 -5.79 -7.86
N ASN A 168 -24.16 -5.20 -8.98
CA ASN A 168 -24.70 -5.94 -10.12
C ASN A 168 -23.62 -6.79 -10.81
N ALA A 169 -22.44 -6.22 -11.07
CA ALA A 169 -21.33 -6.92 -11.72
C ALA A 169 -20.81 -8.10 -10.88
N GLU A 170 -20.73 -7.92 -9.56
CA GLU A 170 -20.40 -8.97 -8.60
C GLU A 170 -21.41 -10.12 -8.67
N LYS A 171 -22.71 -9.80 -8.64
CA LYS A 171 -23.79 -10.79 -8.74
C LYS A 171 -23.82 -11.53 -10.08
N GLU A 172 -23.53 -10.84 -11.18
CA GLU A 172 -23.50 -11.45 -12.51
C GLU A 172 -22.32 -12.42 -12.69
N GLY A 173 -21.20 -12.22 -11.97
CA GLY A 173 -20.04 -13.11 -12.00
C GLY A 173 -19.30 -13.17 -13.35
N LYS A 174 -19.53 -12.22 -14.25
CA LYS A 174 -18.90 -12.19 -15.59
C LYS A 174 -17.44 -11.72 -15.58
N LEU A 175 -17.07 -10.90 -14.59
CA LEU A 175 -15.71 -10.43 -14.39
C LEU A 175 -15.03 -11.31 -13.33
N SER A 176 -13.77 -11.67 -13.54
CA SER A 176 -13.00 -12.26 -12.44
C SER A 176 -12.83 -11.24 -11.30
N PRO A 177 -12.62 -11.68 -10.04
CA PRO A 177 -12.42 -10.75 -8.91
C PRO A 177 -11.31 -9.72 -9.14
N VAL A 178 -10.24 -10.11 -9.84
CA VAL A 178 -9.13 -9.21 -10.20
C VAL A 178 -9.54 -8.18 -11.24
N GLU A 179 -10.36 -8.55 -12.23
CA GLU A 179 -10.89 -7.60 -13.22
C GLU A 179 -11.93 -6.66 -12.60
N LEU A 180 -12.79 -7.18 -11.72
CA LEU A 180 -13.76 -6.40 -10.97
C LEU A 180 -13.06 -5.35 -10.10
N ALA A 181 -12.04 -5.75 -9.34
CA ALA A 181 -11.25 -4.84 -8.52
C ALA A 181 -10.52 -3.77 -9.34
N ALA A 182 -9.89 -4.16 -10.47
CA ALA A 182 -9.20 -3.21 -11.35
C ALA A 182 -10.17 -2.18 -11.96
N LEU A 183 -11.33 -2.63 -12.42
CA LEU A 183 -12.31 -1.75 -13.03
C LEU A 183 -12.99 -0.84 -12.00
N PHE A 184 -13.31 -1.36 -10.83
CA PHE A 184 -13.82 -0.56 -9.71
C PHE A 184 -12.82 0.53 -9.33
N HIS A 185 -11.54 0.16 -9.15
CA HIS A 185 -10.48 1.10 -8.84
C HIS A 185 -10.41 2.24 -9.86
N TYR A 186 -10.38 1.91 -11.15
CA TYR A 186 -10.28 2.89 -12.22
C TYR A 186 -11.49 3.83 -12.25
N ARG A 187 -12.71 3.30 -12.18
CA ARG A 187 -13.92 4.14 -12.16
C ARG A 187 -13.98 5.03 -10.93
N TYR A 188 -13.66 4.48 -9.74
CA TYR A 188 -13.62 5.24 -8.49
C TYR A 188 -12.62 6.40 -8.55
N ILE A 189 -11.38 6.15 -8.99
CA ILE A 189 -10.34 7.19 -9.02
C ILE A 189 -10.65 8.27 -10.06
N ARG A 190 -11.43 7.94 -11.10
CA ARG A 190 -11.92 8.91 -12.10
C ARG A 190 -13.06 9.80 -11.59
N ILE A 191 -13.86 9.33 -10.64
CA ILE A 191 -14.86 10.16 -9.95
C ILE A 191 -14.16 11.09 -8.95
N HIS A 192 -13.17 10.56 -8.21
CA HIS A 192 -12.41 11.27 -7.18
C HIS A 192 -13.34 12.01 -6.19
N PRO A 193 -14.19 11.26 -5.46
CA PRO A 193 -15.37 11.80 -4.77
C PRO A 193 -15.06 12.65 -3.54
N PHE A 194 -13.89 12.52 -2.92
CA PHE A 194 -13.51 13.24 -1.71
C PHE A 194 -12.51 14.36 -2.01
N GLU A 195 -12.31 15.29 -1.07
CA GLU A 195 -11.34 16.38 -1.22
C GLU A 195 -9.88 15.92 -1.02
N ASP A 196 -9.67 14.92 -0.17
CA ASP A 196 -8.40 14.21 0.04
C ASP A 196 -8.67 12.70 0.23
N GLY A 197 -7.62 11.88 0.25
CA GLY A 197 -7.71 10.47 0.66
C GLY A 197 -8.20 9.51 -0.44
N ASN A 198 -8.57 10.00 -1.62
CA ASN A 198 -9.11 9.17 -2.71
C ASN A 198 -8.17 8.01 -3.10
N GLY A 199 -6.88 8.25 -3.27
CA GLY A 199 -5.92 7.18 -3.60
C GLY A 199 -5.87 6.07 -2.54
N ARG A 200 -5.87 6.44 -1.26
CA ARG A 200 -5.87 5.52 -0.11
C ARG A 200 -7.17 4.70 -0.06
N ILE A 201 -8.32 5.34 -0.26
CA ILE A 201 -9.61 4.66 -0.31
C ILE A 201 -9.73 3.73 -1.53
N ALA A 202 -9.24 4.14 -2.69
CA ALA A 202 -9.23 3.30 -3.89
C ALA A 202 -8.47 1.99 -3.65
N ARG A 203 -7.29 2.07 -3.02
CA ARG A 203 -6.47 0.90 -2.67
C ARG A 203 -7.09 0.04 -1.57
N LEU A 204 -7.75 0.64 -0.58
CA LEU A 204 -8.54 -0.10 0.41
C LEU A 204 -9.71 -0.85 -0.25
N LEU A 205 -10.45 -0.21 -1.15
CA LEU A 205 -11.60 -0.82 -1.83
C LEU A 205 -11.18 -1.91 -2.83
N VAL A 206 -10.02 -1.79 -3.47
CA VAL A 206 -9.42 -2.92 -4.20
C VAL A 206 -9.25 -4.13 -3.29
N ASN A 207 -8.67 -3.92 -2.11
CA ASN A 207 -8.42 -5.02 -1.17
C ASN A 207 -9.70 -5.55 -0.53
N TYR A 208 -10.74 -4.72 -0.39
CA TYR A 208 -12.09 -5.17 -0.03
C TYR A 208 -12.61 -6.20 -1.03
N ILE A 209 -12.56 -5.88 -2.32
CA ILE A 209 -13.06 -6.75 -3.39
C ILE A 209 -12.25 -8.05 -3.44
N LEU A 210 -10.92 -7.96 -3.41
CA LEU A 210 -10.06 -9.14 -3.45
C LEU A 210 -10.30 -10.07 -2.25
N ALA A 211 -10.32 -9.50 -1.03
CA ALA A 211 -10.52 -10.26 0.20
C ALA A 211 -11.93 -10.90 0.26
N LYS A 212 -12.98 -10.20 -0.20
CA LYS A 212 -14.35 -10.72 -0.24
C LYS A 212 -14.47 -11.97 -1.11
N HIS A 213 -13.62 -12.08 -2.14
CA HIS A 213 -13.54 -13.23 -3.04
C HIS A 213 -12.38 -14.20 -2.73
N ASP A 214 -11.84 -14.17 -1.51
CA ASP A 214 -10.76 -15.06 -1.03
C ASP A 214 -9.48 -14.99 -1.88
N ILE A 215 -9.25 -13.86 -2.58
CA ILE A 215 -8.00 -13.57 -3.27
C ILE A 215 -7.07 -12.82 -2.29
N PRO A 216 -5.78 -13.16 -2.21
CA PRO A 216 -4.84 -12.41 -1.38
C PRO A 216 -4.90 -10.91 -1.69
N MET A 217 -4.91 -10.10 -0.63
CA MET A 217 -4.84 -8.66 -0.74
C MET A 217 -3.48 -8.24 -1.31
N VAL A 218 -3.42 -7.07 -1.95
CA VAL A 218 -2.26 -6.62 -2.70
C VAL A 218 -1.80 -5.23 -2.26
N VAL A 219 -0.50 -4.98 -2.45
CA VAL A 219 0.13 -3.70 -2.11
C VAL A 219 0.61 -3.03 -3.39
N VAL A 220 0.13 -1.80 -3.65
CA VAL A 220 0.73 -0.92 -4.66
C VAL A 220 2.00 -0.35 -4.06
N ARG A 221 3.17 -0.85 -4.47
CA ARG A 221 4.46 -0.46 -3.88
C ARG A 221 4.82 0.99 -4.24
N SER A 222 5.14 1.82 -3.24
CA SER A 222 5.46 3.25 -3.41
C SER A 222 6.70 3.47 -4.29
N ARG A 223 7.67 2.56 -4.24
CA ARG A 223 8.83 2.53 -5.15
C ARG A 223 8.46 2.33 -6.63
N LYS A 224 7.27 1.83 -6.91
CA LYS A 224 6.69 1.66 -8.27
C LYS A 224 5.56 2.66 -8.55
N LYS A 225 5.49 3.77 -7.80
CA LYS A 225 4.47 4.83 -7.98
C LYS A 225 4.41 5.33 -9.41
N GLU A 226 5.55 5.51 -10.07
CA GLU A 226 5.59 5.97 -11.46
C GLU A 226 4.93 4.95 -12.40
N GLU A 227 5.27 3.66 -12.29
CA GLU A 227 4.63 2.61 -13.11
C GLU A 227 3.11 2.55 -12.91
N TYR A 228 2.65 2.72 -11.67
CA TYR A 228 1.23 2.79 -11.33
C TYR A 228 0.52 3.98 -11.97
N LEU A 229 1.11 5.19 -11.86
CA LEU A 229 0.53 6.40 -12.44
C LEU A 229 0.57 6.40 -13.97
N GLU A 230 1.63 5.88 -14.59
CA GLU A 230 1.73 5.71 -16.04
C GLU A 230 0.68 4.72 -16.55
N ALA A 231 0.41 3.63 -15.82
CA ALA A 231 -0.63 2.67 -16.19
C ALA A 231 -2.04 3.29 -16.15
N LEU A 232 -2.32 4.14 -15.14
CA LEU A 232 -3.56 4.90 -15.06
C LEU A 232 -3.66 5.92 -16.20
N HIS A 233 -2.60 6.69 -16.43
CA HIS A 233 -2.56 7.69 -17.49
C HIS A 233 -2.76 7.07 -18.88
N ALA A 234 -2.13 5.93 -19.15
CA ALA A 234 -2.33 5.20 -20.40
C ALA A 234 -3.79 4.73 -20.59
N ALA A 235 -4.48 4.37 -19.51
CA ALA A 235 -5.91 4.08 -19.54
C ALA A 235 -6.75 5.36 -19.74
N ASP A 236 -6.37 6.49 -19.14
CA ASP A 236 -7.04 7.78 -19.32
C ASP A 236 -7.02 8.23 -20.78
N LEU A 237 -5.89 8.04 -21.48
CA LEU A 237 -5.78 8.34 -22.91
C LEU A 237 -6.72 7.48 -23.77
N ALA A 238 -6.95 6.22 -23.38
CA ALA A 238 -7.84 5.31 -24.10
C ALA A 238 -9.33 5.52 -23.78
N VAL A 239 -9.65 5.90 -22.52
CA VAL A 239 -11.02 6.12 -22.04
C VAL A 239 -11.52 7.52 -22.40
N GLY A 240 -10.62 8.50 -22.44
CA GLY A 240 -10.94 9.91 -22.64
C GLY A 240 -10.98 10.71 -21.33
N ALA A 241 -10.80 12.03 -21.46
CA ALA A 241 -10.60 12.94 -20.34
C ALA A 241 -11.88 13.28 -19.54
N ALA A 242 -13.07 13.16 -20.16
CA ALA A 242 -14.32 13.55 -19.50
C ALA A 242 -14.60 12.68 -18.25
N PRO A 243 -15.03 13.27 -17.11
CA PRO A 243 -15.34 12.52 -15.90
C PRO A 243 -16.34 11.37 -16.12
N SER A 244 -17.38 11.63 -16.91
CA SER A 244 -18.40 10.63 -17.27
C SER A 244 -17.83 9.44 -18.03
N SER A 245 -16.86 9.65 -18.94
CA SER A 245 -16.16 8.57 -19.63
C SER A 245 -15.37 7.70 -18.65
N GLY A 246 -14.70 8.32 -17.68
CA GLY A 246 -13.97 7.63 -16.62
C GLY A 246 -14.87 6.79 -15.71
N ALA A 247 -15.97 7.39 -15.22
CA ALA A 247 -16.94 6.72 -14.36
C ALA A 247 -17.62 5.52 -15.06
N ASN A 248 -17.79 5.58 -16.39
CA ASN A 248 -18.42 4.55 -17.20
C ASN A 248 -17.44 3.67 -17.98
N ALA A 249 -16.14 3.75 -17.68
CA ALA A 249 -15.11 3.03 -18.44
C ALA A 249 -15.41 1.53 -18.54
N SER A 250 -15.14 0.92 -19.70
CA SER A 250 -15.28 -0.53 -19.87
C SER A 250 -13.99 -1.26 -19.53
N ILE A 251 -14.08 -2.56 -19.23
CA ILE A 251 -12.89 -3.39 -18.98
C ILE A 251 -11.90 -3.37 -20.15
N LYS A 252 -12.41 -3.27 -21.40
CA LYS A 252 -11.58 -3.17 -22.61
C LYS A 252 -10.86 -1.83 -22.71
N ALA A 253 -11.51 -0.73 -22.32
CA ALA A 253 -10.93 0.60 -22.38
C ALA A 253 -9.79 0.78 -21.38
N ILE A 254 -9.85 0.10 -20.23
CA ILE A 254 -8.79 0.14 -19.21
C ILE A 254 -7.70 -0.93 -19.42
N ALA A 255 -7.58 -1.52 -20.62
CA ALA A 255 -6.63 -2.60 -20.89
C ALA A 255 -5.18 -2.32 -20.45
N PRO A 256 -4.61 -1.10 -20.62
CA PRO A 256 -3.28 -0.79 -20.10
C PRO A 256 -3.18 -0.94 -18.57
N PHE A 257 -4.13 -0.35 -17.84
CA PHE A 257 -4.20 -0.45 -16.39
C PHE A 257 -4.46 -1.88 -15.92
N LEU A 258 -5.37 -2.60 -16.58
CA LEU A 258 -5.68 -3.99 -16.27
C LEU A 258 -4.44 -4.89 -16.42
N LYS A 259 -3.62 -4.67 -17.46
CA LYS A 259 -2.37 -5.41 -17.66
C LYS A 259 -1.39 -5.16 -16.50
N TYR A 260 -1.20 -3.89 -16.12
CA TYR A 260 -0.38 -3.54 -14.96
C TYR A 260 -0.91 -4.21 -13.68
N PHE A 261 -2.21 -4.05 -13.42
CA PHE A 261 -2.86 -4.54 -12.21
C PHE A 261 -2.76 -6.07 -12.08
N ARG A 262 -3.02 -6.83 -13.16
CA ARG A 262 -2.86 -8.29 -13.16
C ARG A 262 -1.43 -8.73 -12.86
N ASN A 263 -0.44 -8.02 -13.40
CA ASN A 263 0.97 -8.32 -13.15
C ASN A 263 1.34 -8.03 -11.69
N MET A 264 0.88 -6.90 -11.14
CA MET A 264 1.08 -6.53 -9.74
C MET A 264 0.45 -7.59 -8.81
N VAL A 265 -0.81 -7.96 -9.05
CA VAL A 265 -1.50 -9.00 -8.25
C VAL A 265 -0.75 -10.33 -8.32
N ALA A 266 -0.29 -10.73 -9.51
CA ALA A 266 0.51 -11.96 -9.65
C ALA A 266 1.82 -11.91 -8.84
N GLN A 267 2.50 -10.75 -8.84
CA GLN A 267 3.75 -10.55 -8.10
C GLN A 267 3.54 -10.59 -6.59
N GLU A 268 2.49 -9.94 -6.07
CA GLU A 268 2.19 -9.93 -4.64
C GLU A 268 1.79 -11.33 -4.15
N ILE A 269 0.97 -12.06 -4.90
CA ILE A 269 0.61 -13.45 -4.56
C ILE A 269 1.84 -14.38 -4.58
N ASP A 270 2.72 -14.26 -5.59
CA ASP A 270 3.98 -15.02 -5.64
C ASP A 270 4.91 -14.66 -4.48
N ALA A 271 4.93 -13.40 -4.04
CA ALA A 271 5.68 -12.97 -2.87
C ALA A 271 5.14 -13.57 -1.57
N ASP A 272 3.82 -13.70 -1.43
CA ASP A 272 3.19 -14.38 -0.29
C ASP A 272 3.46 -15.89 -0.30
N VAL A 273 3.32 -16.54 -1.46
CA VAL A 273 3.67 -17.96 -1.61
C VAL A 273 5.12 -18.20 -1.20
N ARG A 274 6.05 -17.37 -1.68
CA ARG A 274 7.47 -17.48 -1.33
C ARG A 274 7.74 -17.21 0.14
N PHE A 275 7.00 -16.30 0.76
CA PHE A 275 7.11 -16.01 2.18
C PHE A 275 6.74 -17.22 3.04
N LEU A 276 5.78 -18.03 2.58
CA LEU A 276 5.35 -19.23 3.28
C LEU A 276 6.21 -20.47 3.05
N ILE A 277 6.93 -20.56 1.92
CA ILE A 277 7.70 -21.77 1.59
C ILE A 277 9.21 -21.60 1.73
N LYS A 278 9.70 -20.35 1.67
CA LYS A 278 11.13 -20.06 1.62
C LYS A 278 11.63 -19.62 2.98
N HIS A 279 12.15 -20.58 3.74
CA HIS A 279 12.77 -20.38 5.04
C HIS A 279 14.26 -20.70 5.00
N GLY A 280 15.03 -19.97 5.81
CA GLY A 280 16.43 -20.26 6.05
C GLY A 280 17.15 -19.11 6.74
N GLU A 281 18.25 -19.42 7.41
CA GLU A 281 19.04 -18.46 8.19
C GLU A 281 19.54 -17.27 7.33
N SER A 282 19.73 -17.47 6.02
CA SER A 282 20.17 -16.42 5.08
C SER A 282 19.04 -15.69 4.37
N ILE A 283 17.77 -16.01 4.68
CA ILE A 283 16.60 -15.47 4.00
C ILE A 283 15.91 -14.45 4.89
N TRP A 284 15.79 -13.25 4.35
CA TRP A 284 15.19 -12.07 4.98
C TRP A 284 14.15 -11.45 4.06
N TRP A 285 13.32 -10.58 4.62
CA TRP A 285 12.24 -9.93 3.89
C TRP A 285 12.24 -8.43 4.16
N TYR A 286 11.99 -7.66 3.10
CA TYR A 286 11.85 -6.21 3.18
C TYR A 286 10.88 -5.72 2.12
N ASP A 287 9.84 -5.00 2.53
CA ASP A 287 8.87 -4.35 1.63
C ASP A 287 8.42 -5.28 0.47
N GLY A 288 7.98 -6.48 0.84
CA GLY A 288 7.50 -7.50 -0.09
C GLY A 288 8.58 -8.36 -0.76
N GLU A 289 9.85 -7.99 -0.69
CA GLU A 289 10.93 -8.68 -1.41
C GLU A 289 11.68 -9.68 -0.53
N CYS A 290 11.97 -10.83 -1.13
CA CYS A 290 12.84 -11.83 -0.54
C CYS A 290 14.30 -11.44 -0.78
N ILE A 291 15.04 -11.26 0.31
CA ILE A 291 16.46 -11.00 0.33
C ILE A 291 17.18 -12.29 0.71
N GLU A 292 18.02 -12.79 -0.19
CA GLU A 292 18.87 -13.94 0.09
C GLU A 292 20.33 -13.49 0.16
N PHE A 293 20.89 -13.50 1.36
CA PHE A 293 22.27 -13.12 1.56
C PHE A 293 23.22 -14.26 1.17
N ARG A 294 24.20 -13.94 0.31
CA ARG A 294 25.24 -14.91 -0.09
C ARG A 294 26.20 -15.28 1.04
N SER A 295 26.33 -14.42 2.05
CA SER A 295 27.20 -14.65 3.20
C SER A 295 26.34 -14.74 4.46
N PRO A 296 26.51 -15.77 5.31
CA PRO A 296 25.78 -15.90 6.57
C PRO A 296 26.12 -14.78 7.55
N ASN A 297 27.23 -14.05 7.34
CA ASN A 297 27.62 -12.93 8.19
C ASN A 297 26.63 -11.77 8.12
N TYR A 298 25.86 -11.61 7.03
CA TYR A 298 24.80 -10.61 7.00
C TYR A 298 23.72 -10.92 8.04
N SER A 299 23.17 -12.14 8.03
CA SER A 299 22.16 -12.58 9.00
C SER A 299 22.65 -12.46 10.42
N LYS A 300 23.86 -12.94 10.70
CA LYS A 300 24.44 -12.84 12.05
C LYS A 300 24.62 -11.39 12.52
N ILE A 301 25.00 -10.46 11.63
CA ILE A 301 25.08 -9.03 11.98
C ILE A 301 23.68 -8.50 12.32
N LEU A 302 22.68 -8.82 11.51
CA LEU A 302 21.30 -8.35 11.70
C LEU A 302 20.69 -8.91 13.00
N GLU A 303 20.88 -10.19 13.28
CA GLU A 303 20.46 -10.84 14.52
C GLU A 303 21.14 -10.21 15.75
N LEU A 304 22.44 -9.91 15.66
CA LEU A 304 23.16 -9.20 16.71
C LEU A 304 22.60 -7.78 16.92
N MET A 305 22.31 -7.04 15.85
CA MET A 305 21.72 -5.71 15.95
C MET A 305 20.28 -5.73 16.49
N GLN A 306 19.50 -6.79 16.21
CA GLN A 306 18.15 -6.97 16.75
C GLN A 306 18.16 -7.35 18.23
N SER A 307 19.09 -8.21 18.65
CA SER A 307 19.21 -8.67 20.04
C SER A 307 19.89 -7.66 20.97
N GLU A 308 20.82 -6.87 20.44
CA GLU A 308 21.58 -5.84 21.17
C GLU A 308 21.42 -4.48 20.48
N PRO A 309 20.43 -3.67 20.91
CA PRO A 309 20.10 -2.39 20.25
C PRO A 309 21.23 -1.36 20.25
N VAL A 310 22.21 -1.51 21.15
CA VAL A 310 23.44 -0.69 21.23
C VAL A 310 24.64 -1.62 21.12
N LEU A 311 25.27 -1.63 19.94
CA LEU A 311 26.34 -2.54 19.57
C LEU A 311 27.35 -1.85 18.65
N SER A 312 28.59 -1.64 19.11
CA SER A 312 29.62 -1.01 18.27
C SER A 312 30.09 -1.94 17.15
N LEU A 313 30.68 -1.38 16.08
CA LEU A 313 31.29 -2.20 15.02
C LEU A 313 32.43 -3.10 15.54
N ALA A 314 33.14 -2.65 16.58
CA ALA A 314 34.18 -3.43 17.25
C ALA A 314 33.59 -4.62 18.03
N ASP A 315 32.39 -4.46 18.62
CA ASP A 315 31.69 -5.55 19.30
C ASP A 315 31.17 -6.58 18.29
N ILE A 316 30.62 -6.13 17.16
CA ILE A 316 30.25 -7.01 16.03
C ILE A 316 31.47 -7.82 15.56
N GLN A 317 32.61 -7.15 15.38
CA GLN A 317 33.86 -7.81 15.00
C GLN A 317 34.25 -8.89 16.02
N ARG A 318 34.24 -8.56 17.32
CA ARG A 318 34.63 -9.48 18.40
C ARG A 318 33.70 -10.69 18.46
N LYS A 319 32.39 -10.49 18.32
CA LYS A 319 31.38 -11.56 18.37
C LYS A 319 31.41 -12.47 17.15
N LEU A 320 31.66 -11.92 15.96
CA LEU A 320 31.69 -12.70 14.71
C LEU A 320 33.07 -13.31 14.40
N GLY A 321 34.14 -12.83 15.03
CA GLY A 321 35.50 -13.30 14.79
C GLY A 321 36.02 -12.99 13.38
N ILE A 322 35.48 -11.96 12.71
CA ILE A 322 35.89 -11.55 11.35
C ILE A 322 36.69 -10.24 11.38
N GLN A 323 37.37 -9.92 10.28
CA GLN A 323 38.13 -8.67 10.16
C GLN A 323 37.21 -7.43 10.22
N ILE A 324 37.64 -6.36 10.90
CA ILE A 324 36.86 -5.12 11.03
C ILE A 324 36.55 -4.48 9.67
N SER A 325 37.45 -4.62 8.70
CA SER A 325 37.23 -4.16 7.32
C SER A 325 36.12 -4.93 6.62
N ALA A 326 35.93 -6.21 6.94
CA ALA A 326 34.82 -7.02 6.45
C ALA A 326 33.50 -6.59 7.11
N VAL A 327 33.49 -6.38 8.44
CA VAL A 327 32.32 -5.84 9.17
C VAL A 327 31.87 -4.52 8.54
N ASN A 328 32.81 -3.58 8.34
CA ASN A 328 32.52 -2.30 7.73
C ASN A 328 31.89 -2.46 6.34
N LYS A 329 32.45 -3.31 5.47
CA LYS A 329 31.88 -3.55 4.13
C LYS A 329 30.45 -4.09 4.19
N LEU A 330 30.19 -5.06 5.07
CA LEU A 330 28.86 -5.66 5.23
C LEU A 330 27.84 -4.65 5.77
N VAL A 331 28.19 -3.91 6.83
CA VAL A 331 27.33 -2.88 7.44
C VAL A 331 27.07 -1.74 6.46
N GLN A 332 28.08 -1.29 5.71
CA GLN A 332 27.89 -0.27 4.67
C GLN A 332 26.97 -0.77 3.55
N HIS A 333 27.05 -2.05 3.18
CA HIS A 333 26.11 -2.63 2.23
C HIS A 333 24.66 -2.61 2.75
N LEU A 334 24.45 -2.99 4.02
CA LEU A 334 23.13 -2.96 4.66
C LEU A 334 22.57 -1.53 4.76
N LEU A 335 23.41 -0.54 5.11
CA LEU A 335 23.05 0.88 5.12
C LEU A 335 22.67 1.40 3.73
N ASN A 336 23.48 1.10 2.71
CA ASN A 336 23.22 1.50 1.32
C ASN A 336 21.94 0.88 0.75
N LYS A 337 21.52 -0.27 1.29
CA LYS A 337 20.26 -0.94 0.95
C LYS A 337 19.08 -0.48 1.82
N HIS A 338 19.33 0.38 2.80
CA HIS A 338 18.35 0.82 3.79
C HIS A 338 17.73 -0.34 4.58
N TYR A 339 18.47 -1.43 4.75
CA TYR A 339 18.03 -2.56 5.59
C TYR A 339 18.25 -2.28 7.07
N ILE A 340 19.15 -1.36 7.37
CA ILE A 340 19.44 -0.87 8.72
C ILE A 340 19.63 0.65 8.70
N GLU A 341 19.52 1.27 9.86
CA GLU A 341 19.87 2.67 10.10
C GLU A 341 20.58 2.82 11.45
N LYS A 342 21.44 3.85 11.57
CA LYS A 342 22.07 4.20 12.85
C LYS A 342 21.06 4.95 13.71
N GLY A 343 20.90 4.53 14.96
CA GLY A 343 20.07 5.25 15.92
C GLY A 343 20.76 6.51 16.46
N LYS A 344 20.09 7.19 17.40
CA LYS A 344 20.55 8.46 18.00
C LYS A 344 21.76 8.31 18.92
N GLU A 345 21.92 7.16 19.56
CA GLU A 345 23.04 6.86 20.46
C GLU A 345 24.18 6.19 19.68
N GLU A 346 25.43 6.44 20.10
CA GLU A 346 26.58 5.81 19.45
C GLU A 346 26.52 4.28 19.59
N GLY A 347 26.61 3.58 18.46
CA GLY A 347 26.44 2.12 18.42
C GLY A 347 25.00 1.66 18.39
N SER A 348 24.00 2.55 18.44
CA SER A 348 22.61 2.13 18.30
C SER A 348 22.23 1.81 16.86
N TRP A 349 21.42 0.77 16.65
CA TRP A 349 20.96 0.33 15.33
C TRP A 349 19.45 0.10 15.28
N HIS A 350 18.87 0.38 14.13
CA HIS A 350 17.53 -0.03 13.77
C HIS A 350 17.62 -0.98 12.58
N VAL A 351 17.01 -2.16 12.70
CA VAL A 351 16.96 -3.18 11.65
C VAL A 351 15.54 -3.18 11.09
N PHE A 352 15.42 -2.97 9.79
CA PHE A 352 14.12 -2.80 9.11
C PHE A 352 13.69 -4.02 8.28
N ILE A 353 14.57 -5.02 8.18
CA ILE A 353 14.30 -6.26 7.48
C ILE A 353 13.96 -7.35 8.49
N VAL A 354 13.04 -8.23 8.12
CA VAL A 354 12.56 -9.30 9.00
C VAL A 354 13.15 -10.66 8.58
N PRO A 355 13.56 -11.51 9.53
CA PRO A 355 14.03 -12.85 9.20
C PRO A 355 12.85 -13.68 8.65
N SER A 356 13.18 -14.69 7.83
CA SER A 356 12.18 -15.64 7.31
C SER A 356 11.70 -16.67 8.35
N ILE A 357 12.34 -16.72 9.51
CA ILE A 357 12.13 -17.68 10.60
C ILE A 357 11.56 -16.94 11.80
#